data_AF-A0A7Y3CAJ6-F1
#
_entry.id   AF-A0A7Y3CAJ6-F1
#
_cell.length_a   1.000
_cell.length_b   1.000
_cell.length_c   1.000
_cell.angle_alpha   90.00
_cell.angle_beta   90.00
_cell.angle_gamma   90.00
#
_symmetry.space_group_name_H-M   'P 1'
#
loop_
_entity.id
_entity.type
_entity.pdbx_description
1 polymer ?
#
loop_
_entity_poly.entity_id
_entity_poly.type
_entity_poly.pdbx_seq_one_letter_code
_entity_poly.pdbx_strand_id
1 'polypeptide(L)'
;FIESVDYLRENRGEYAERNASRGIWSHVVDLKVLQDFSLDWGGKKHTFQLSADMFNFTNFLNEKWGQRRFIRSEISPLTTVSTGSTPVFEVNDGVVNADGSPNMIEIDDFGLASSRWQAQIGLRYIFN
;
A
#
# COMPACT_ATOMS: atom_id res chain seq x y z
N PHE A 1 1.91 -23.18 6.70
CA PHE A 1 2.00 -21.82 7.28
C PHE A 1 3.37 -21.54 7.88
N ILE A 2 3.85 -22.33 8.85
CA ILE A 2 5.15 -22.08 9.50
C ILE A 2 6.31 -22.09 8.49
N GLU A 3 6.37 -23.07 7.61
CA GLU A 3 7.46 -23.23 6.62
C GLU A 3 7.51 -22.14 5.54
N SER A 4 6.39 -21.44 5.31
CA SER A 4 6.25 -20.40 4.28
C SER A 4 6.56 -18.99 4.77
N VAL A 5 6.84 -18.81 6.08
CA VAL A 5 7.21 -17.53 6.69
C VAL A 5 8.59 -17.67 7.31
N ASP A 6 9.60 -17.01 6.74
CA ASP A 6 11.02 -17.17 7.12
C ASP A 6 11.25 -17.07 8.63
N TYR A 7 10.69 -16.02 9.27
CA TYR A 7 10.79 -15.83 10.72
C TYR A 7 10.20 -16.99 11.53
N LEU A 8 9.05 -17.54 11.12
CA LEU A 8 8.39 -18.65 11.84
C LEU A 8 9.13 -19.97 11.62
N ARG A 9 9.69 -20.17 10.42
CA ARG A 9 10.50 -21.34 10.10
C ARG A 9 11.77 -21.38 10.96
N GLU A 10 12.45 -20.24 11.09
CA GLU A 10 13.71 -20.12 11.86
C GLU A 10 13.51 -20.25 13.36
N ASN A 11 12.35 -19.82 13.88
CA ASN A 11 12.03 -19.84 15.32
C ASN A 11 11.06 -20.97 15.70
N ARG A 12 11.05 -22.05 14.92
CA ARG A 12 10.13 -23.17 15.13
C ARG A 12 10.44 -23.89 16.44
N GLY A 13 9.42 -24.03 17.30
CA GLY A 13 9.54 -24.67 18.61
C GLY A 13 9.78 -23.67 19.75
N GLU A 14 10.08 -22.42 19.42
CA GLU A 14 10.25 -21.32 20.38
C GLU A 14 9.01 -20.42 20.41
N TYR A 15 8.99 -19.49 21.37
CA TYR A 15 7.96 -18.46 21.43
C TYR A 15 8.18 -17.41 20.32
N ALA A 16 7.14 -17.11 19.56
CA ALA A 16 7.17 -16.04 18.58
C ALA A 16 7.25 -14.67 19.29
N GLU A 17 8.36 -13.96 19.08
CA GLU A 17 8.55 -12.59 19.53
C GLU A 17 7.55 -11.60 18.91
N ARG A 18 7.26 -10.54 19.66
CA ARG A 18 6.34 -9.48 19.25
C ARG A 18 6.91 -8.66 18.09
N ASN A 19 6.14 -8.50 17.01
CA ASN A 19 6.50 -7.72 15.81
C ASN A 19 7.79 -8.17 15.10
N ALA A 20 8.23 -9.42 15.30
CA ALA A 20 9.47 -9.91 14.72
C ALA A 20 9.39 -10.29 13.23
N SER A 21 8.17 -10.30 12.67
CA SER A 21 7.95 -10.32 11.22
C SER A 21 7.31 -9.00 10.76
N ARG A 22 7.53 -8.64 9.50
CA ARG A 22 7.03 -7.40 8.88
C ARG A 22 6.17 -7.72 7.67
N GLY A 23 5.21 -6.84 7.41
CA GLY A 23 4.40 -6.89 6.20
C GLY A 23 5.20 -6.55 4.95
N ILE A 24 4.56 -6.72 3.80
CA ILE A 24 5.15 -6.49 2.49
C ILE A 24 5.46 -5.00 2.29
N TRP A 25 6.64 -4.72 1.73
CA TRP A 25 7.07 -3.38 1.37
C TRP A 25 6.34 -2.88 0.10
N SER A 26 5.96 -1.60 0.06
CA SER A 26 5.30 -0.98 -1.09
C SER A 26 5.89 0.39 -1.43
N HIS A 27 5.91 0.76 -2.72
CA HIS A 27 6.37 2.07 -3.22
C HIS A 27 5.26 2.72 -4.01
N VAL A 28 5.16 4.03 -3.87
CA VAL A 28 4.34 4.88 -4.70
C VAL A 28 5.23 6.02 -5.17
N VAL A 29 5.22 6.27 -6.47
CA VAL A 29 5.97 7.34 -7.11
C VAL A 29 4.98 8.32 -7.70
N ASP A 30 5.08 9.58 -7.28
CA ASP A 30 4.26 10.68 -7.77
C ASP A 30 5.08 11.55 -8.72
N LEU A 31 4.43 12.09 -9.75
CA LEU A 31 5.03 12.98 -10.74
C LEU A 31 4.36 14.35 -10.71
N LYS A 32 5.16 15.41 -10.63
CA LYS A 32 4.70 16.79 -10.74
C LYS A 32 5.50 17.54 -11.79
N VAL A 33 4.81 18.18 -12.72
CA VAL A 33 5.40 19.07 -13.72
C VAL A 33 4.85 20.48 -13.49
N LEU A 34 5.75 21.46 -13.47
CA LEU A 34 5.43 22.88 -13.36
C LEU A 34 6.06 23.61 -14.54
N GLN A 35 5.28 24.46 -15.20
CA GLN A 35 5.76 25.30 -16.28
C GLN A 35 5.30 26.74 -16.07
N ASP A 36 6.28 27.63 -16.00
CA ASP A 36 6.04 29.07 -15.91
C ASP A 36 6.11 29.70 -17.30
N PHE A 37 5.20 30.62 -17.57
CA PHE A 37 5.23 31.49 -18.74
C PHE A 37 4.95 32.92 -18.29
N SER A 38 5.86 33.80 -18.65
CA SER A 38 5.76 35.23 -18.36
C SER A 38 5.46 35.99 -19.64
N LEU A 39 4.56 36.97 -19.53
CA LEU A 39 4.25 37.92 -20.58
C LEU A 39 4.29 39.35 -20.01
N ASP A 40 4.94 40.24 -20.74
CA ASP A 40 4.96 41.66 -20.40
C ASP A 40 3.77 42.34 -21.07
N TRP A 41 2.84 42.85 -20.26
CA TRP A 41 1.64 43.55 -20.74
C TRP A 41 1.37 44.77 -19.87
N GLY A 42 1.08 45.92 -20.50
CA GLY A 42 0.82 47.16 -19.79
C GLY A 42 1.99 47.66 -18.92
N GLY A 43 3.23 47.33 -19.29
CA GLY A 43 4.43 47.67 -18.51
C GLY A 43 4.60 46.86 -17.23
N LYS A 44 3.80 45.80 -17.04
CA LYS A 44 3.90 44.86 -15.92
C LYS A 44 4.18 43.45 -16.41
N LYS A 45 4.97 42.71 -15.64
CA LYS A 45 5.27 41.29 -15.92
C LYS A 45 4.19 40.41 -15.30
N HIS A 46 3.38 39.78 -16.14
CA HIS A 46 2.37 38.80 -15.75
C HIS A 46 2.99 37.41 -15.84
N THR A 47 3.03 36.65 -14.75
CA THR A 47 3.52 35.26 -14.78
C THR A 47 2.39 34.30 -14.44
N PHE A 48 2.21 33.30 -15.29
CA PHE A 48 1.29 32.21 -15.09
C PHE A 48 2.09 30.92 -14.95
N GLN A 49 1.70 30.07 -14.01
CA GLN A 49 2.28 28.76 -13.76
C GLN A 49 1.20 27.71 -14.00
N LEU A 50 1.44 26.83 -14.96
CA LEU A 50 0.64 25.63 -15.17
C LEU A 50 1.25 24.49 -14.36
N SER A 51 0.40 23.72 -13.69
CA SER A 51 0.81 22.51 -12.98
C SER A 51 0.06 21.28 -13.49
N ALA A 52 0.78 20.18 -13.62
CA ALA A 52 0.23 18.85 -13.81
C ALA A 52 0.78 17.94 -12.71
N ASP A 53 -0.10 17.49 -11.83
CA ASP A 53 0.17 16.59 -10.72
C ASP A 53 -0.42 15.22 -11.06
N MET A 54 0.38 14.16 -10.94
CA MET A 54 -0.02 12.78 -11.17
C MET A 54 0.44 11.91 -10.01
N PHE A 55 -0.52 11.55 -9.18
CA PHE A 55 -0.32 10.65 -8.04
C PHE A 55 -0.32 9.21 -8.51
N ASN A 56 0.58 8.42 -7.93
CA ASN A 56 0.82 7.04 -8.27
C ASN A 56 1.10 6.84 -9.78
N PHE A 57 2.00 7.67 -10.33
CA PHE A 57 2.37 7.68 -11.74
C PHE A 57 2.82 6.30 -12.26
N THR A 58 3.57 5.55 -11.45
CA THR A 58 4.01 4.21 -11.85
C THR A 58 2.85 3.24 -12.01
N ASN A 59 1.75 3.42 -11.26
CA ASN A 59 0.55 2.60 -11.42
C ASN A 59 -0.19 2.91 -12.74
N PHE A 60 -0.18 4.17 -13.18
CA PHE A 60 -0.69 4.55 -14.50
C PHE A 60 0.06 3.84 -15.64
N LEU A 61 1.39 3.66 -15.50
CA LEU A 61 2.20 2.92 -16.47
C LEU A 61 2.01 1.40 -16.38
N ASN A 62 1.83 0.87 -15.18
CA ASN A 62 1.63 -0.55 -14.92
C ASN A 62 0.80 -0.78 -13.65
N GLU A 63 -0.37 -1.40 -13.79
CA GLU A 63 -1.32 -1.66 -12.70
C GLU A 63 -0.74 -2.48 -11.52
N LYS A 64 0.37 -3.20 -11.74
CA LYS A 64 1.08 -3.98 -10.71
C LYS A 64 2.05 -3.15 -9.88
N TRP A 65 2.43 -1.97 -10.36
CA TRP A 65 3.29 -1.04 -9.63
C TRP A 65 2.46 -0.07 -8.81
N GLY A 66 3.01 0.51 -7.75
CA GLY A 66 2.25 1.47 -6.96
C GLY A 66 1.13 0.87 -6.10
N GLN A 67 1.08 -0.46 -5.98
CA GLN A 67 0.08 -1.14 -5.16
C GLN A 67 0.46 -1.00 -3.69
N ARG A 68 -0.43 -0.37 -2.92
CA ARG A 68 -0.34 -0.30 -1.47
C ARG A 68 -0.93 -1.60 -0.91
N ARG A 69 -0.06 -2.38 -0.28
CA ARG A 69 -0.41 -3.66 0.32
C ARG A 69 -0.33 -3.53 1.83
N PHE A 70 -1.32 -4.09 2.51
CA PHE A 70 -1.33 -4.13 3.96
C PHE A 70 -1.81 -5.50 4.45
N ILE A 71 -1.58 -5.72 5.73
CA ILE A 71 -1.98 -6.92 6.45
C ILE A 71 -2.87 -6.41 7.59
N ARG A 72 -4.09 -6.94 7.71
CA ARG A 72 -5.02 -6.50 8.78
C ARG A 72 -4.47 -6.80 10.17
N SER A 73 -4.95 -6.07 11.16
CA SER A 73 -4.70 -6.39 12.58
C SER A 73 -5.37 -7.73 12.92
N GLU A 74 -4.79 -8.45 13.90
CA GLU A 74 -5.37 -9.67 14.49
C GLU A 74 -5.53 -10.86 13.53
N ILE A 75 -4.45 -11.26 12.87
CA ILE A 75 -4.47 -12.49 12.06
C ILE A 75 -4.20 -13.70 12.94
N SER A 76 -5.16 -14.63 12.95
CA SER A 76 -5.01 -15.94 13.56
C SER A 76 -5.07 -17.03 12.49
N PRO A 77 -3.96 -17.76 12.24
CA PRO A 77 -3.95 -18.87 11.28
C PRO A 77 -4.74 -20.09 11.75
N LEU A 78 -5.15 -20.11 13.03
CA LEU A 78 -6.00 -21.15 13.62
C LEU A 78 -7.29 -20.54 14.16
N THR A 79 -8.38 -21.27 14.02
CA THR A 79 -9.68 -20.98 14.63
C THR A 79 -9.99 -22.06 15.66
N THR A 80 -10.45 -21.65 16.85
CA THR A 80 -10.91 -22.59 17.88
C THR A 80 -12.29 -23.11 17.53
N VAL A 81 -12.41 -24.43 17.35
CA VAL A 81 -13.68 -25.10 17.01
C VAL A 81 -14.41 -25.52 18.28
N SER A 82 -13.68 -26.05 19.28
CA SER A 82 -14.26 -26.43 20.56
C SER A 82 -13.27 -26.27 21.71
N THR A 83 -13.82 -25.94 22.88
CA THR A 83 -13.06 -25.76 24.13
C THR A 83 -13.52 -26.80 25.14
N GLY A 84 -12.81 -27.91 25.22
CA GLY A 84 -13.04 -28.99 26.19
C GLY A 84 -11.73 -29.44 26.85
N SER A 85 -11.70 -30.64 27.44
CA SER A 85 -10.47 -31.25 27.96
C SER A 85 -9.41 -31.47 26.88
N THR A 86 -9.83 -31.59 25.63
CA THR A 86 -8.96 -31.55 24.45
C THR A 86 -9.53 -30.51 23.48
N PRO A 87 -8.93 -29.31 23.38
CA PRO A 87 -9.40 -28.30 22.44
C PRO A 87 -9.16 -28.75 21.01
N VAL A 88 -10.10 -28.42 20.12
CA VAL A 88 -10.00 -28.69 18.68
C VAL A 88 -9.80 -27.37 17.96
N PHE A 89 -8.81 -27.33 17.07
CA PHE A 89 -8.50 -26.19 16.22
C PHE A 89 -8.61 -26.59 14.75
N GLU A 90 -8.95 -25.63 13.93
CA GLU A 90 -8.98 -25.75 12.47
C GLU A 90 -8.13 -24.65 11.84
N VAL A 91 -7.63 -24.89 10.64
CA VAL A 91 -6.92 -23.87 9.87
C VAL A 91 -7.92 -22.79 9.44
N ASN A 92 -7.54 -21.54 9.64
CA ASN A 92 -8.35 -20.42 9.16
C ASN A 92 -8.07 -20.18 7.66
N ASP A 93 -8.90 -20.76 6.81
CA ASP A 93 -8.79 -20.64 5.34
C ASP A 93 -8.97 -19.20 4.84
N GLY A 94 -9.49 -18.29 5.69
CA GLY A 94 -9.55 -16.86 5.40
C GLY A 94 -8.19 -16.17 5.42
N VAL A 95 -7.17 -16.76 6.04
CA VAL A 95 -5.82 -16.18 6.16
C VAL A 95 -4.69 -17.15 5.82
N VAL A 96 -5.01 -18.42 5.52
CA VAL A 96 -4.07 -19.46 5.10
C VAL A 96 -4.62 -20.15 3.85
N ASN A 97 -3.82 -20.25 2.80
CA ASN A 97 -4.16 -20.99 1.58
C ASN A 97 -4.09 -22.50 1.81
N ALA A 98 -4.70 -23.28 0.91
CA ALA A 98 -4.66 -24.75 0.96
C ALA A 98 -3.24 -25.35 0.84
N ASP A 99 -2.31 -24.63 0.23
CA ASP A 99 -0.87 -25.00 0.17
C ASP A 99 -0.10 -24.59 1.44
N GLY A 100 -0.79 -23.99 2.41
CA GLY A 100 -0.23 -23.49 3.66
C GLY A 100 0.48 -22.14 3.55
N SER A 101 0.44 -21.44 2.41
CA SER A 101 0.97 -20.07 2.28
C SER A 101 0.02 -19.04 2.93
N PRO A 102 0.51 -17.87 3.38
CA PRO A 102 -0.35 -16.83 3.93
C PRO A 102 -1.31 -16.24 2.89
N ASN A 103 -2.58 -16.07 3.25
CA ASN A 103 -3.63 -15.44 2.45
C ASN A 103 -4.20 -14.19 3.15
N MET A 104 -3.32 -13.35 3.67
CA MET A 104 -3.68 -12.26 4.59
C MET A 104 -3.31 -10.86 4.07
N ILE A 105 -2.88 -10.79 2.81
CA ILE A 105 -2.43 -9.57 2.16
C ILE A 105 -3.61 -8.95 1.43
N GLU A 106 -3.85 -7.69 1.71
CA GLU A 106 -4.91 -6.92 1.07
C GLU A 106 -4.35 -5.72 0.33
N ILE A 107 -5.08 -5.29 -0.70
CA ILE A 107 -4.77 -4.10 -1.49
C ILE A 107 -5.64 -2.96 -0.97
N ASP A 108 -5.02 -1.84 -0.64
CA ASP A 108 -5.76 -0.62 -0.34
C ASP A 108 -6.08 0.13 -1.63
N ASP A 109 -7.35 0.17 -2.00
CA ASP A 109 -7.86 0.88 -3.16
C ASP A 109 -8.85 2.00 -2.80
N PHE A 110 -8.89 2.38 -1.52
CA PHE A 110 -9.84 3.36 -1.01
C PHE A 110 -9.22 4.77 -0.84
N GLY A 111 -10.03 5.79 -1.13
CA GLY A 111 -9.68 7.19 -0.88
C GLY A 111 -8.50 7.73 -1.70
N LEU A 112 -7.91 8.81 -1.20
CA LEU A 112 -6.82 9.54 -1.87
C LEU A 112 -5.48 8.79 -1.79
N ALA A 113 -5.31 7.95 -0.76
CA ALA A 113 -4.14 7.09 -0.58
C ALA A 113 -4.38 5.68 -1.13
N SER A 114 -4.98 5.57 -2.32
CA SER A 114 -5.31 4.28 -2.95
C SER A 114 -4.21 3.74 -3.86
N SER A 115 -4.33 2.48 -4.25
CA SER A 115 -3.56 1.82 -5.31
C SER A 115 -4.00 2.24 -6.73
N ARG A 116 -4.63 3.42 -6.87
CA ARG A 116 -5.11 3.98 -8.14
C ARG A 116 -4.34 5.25 -8.46
N TRP A 117 -4.14 5.50 -9.75
CA TRP A 117 -3.59 6.77 -10.20
C TRP A 117 -4.65 7.87 -10.18
N GLN A 118 -4.21 9.10 -9.91
CA GLN A 118 -5.06 10.30 -9.93
C GLN A 118 -4.28 11.44 -10.55
N ALA A 119 -4.95 12.30 -11.31
CA ALA A 119 -4.34 13.46 -11.94
C ALA A 119 -5.07 14.76 -11.56
N GLN A 120 -4.31 15.83 -11.40
CA GLN A 120 -4.81 17.17 -11.14
C GLN A 120 -4.07 18.19 -12.01
N ILE A 121 -4.83 19.12 -12.60
CA ILE A 121 -4.29 20.24 -13.37
C ILE A 121 -4.56 21.53 -12.60
N GLY A 122 -3.55 22.39 -12.52
CA GLY A 122 -3.63 23.68 -11.84
C GLY A 122 -3.18 24.84 -12.72
N LEU A 123 -3.75 26.01 -12.47
CA LEU A 123 -3.30 27.28 -13.01
C LEU A 123 -3.12 28.26 -11.87
N ARG A 124 -1.93 28.84 -11.76
CA ARG A 124 -1.59 29.86 -10.76
C ARG A 124 -1.19 31.14 -11.48
N TYR A 125 -1.76 32.26 -11.06
CA TYR A 125 -1.31 33.59 -11.47
C TYR A 125 -0.44 34.20 -10.37
N ILE A 126 0.73 34.72 -10.75
CA ILE A 126 1.71 35.33 -9.84
C ILE A 126 1.72 36.83 -10.08
N PHE A 127 1.28 37.58 -9.07
CA PHE A 127 1.30 39.04 -9.06
C PHE A 127 2.73 39.51 -8.78
N ASN A 128 3.34 40.22 -9.73
CA ASN A 128 4.59 40.96 -9.56
C ASN A 128 4.31 42.47 -9.63
#